data_AF-D5DNT8-F1
#
_entry.id   AF-D5DNT8-F1
#
_cell.length_a   1.000
_cell.length_b   1.000
_cell.length_c   1.000
_cell.angle_alpha   90.00
_cell.angle_beta   90.00
_cell.angle_gamma   90.00
#
_symmetry.space_group_name_H-M   'P 1'
#
loop_
_entity.id
_entity.type
_entity.pdbx_description
1 polymer ?
#
loop_
_entity_poly.entity_id
_entity_poly.type
_entity_poly.pdbx_seq_one_letter_code
_entity_poly.pdbx_strand_id
1 'polypeptide(L)'
;MITGAKGTVYAGDYENNSIRKMLPNGIMETIAYDPRILWRDTFSIGPDQYLYVILTQLHLQARFHSRKDLGQKPYSLLHMKID
;
A
#
# COMPACT_ATOMS: atom_id res chain seq x y z
N MET A 1 -5.27 -4.05 3.15
CA MET A 1 -5.51 -4.98 2.03
C MET A 1 -6.90 -4.71 1.48
N ILE A 2 -7.17 -5.09 0.24
CA ILE A 2 -8.52 -5.05 -0.37
C ILE A 2 -8.69 -6.19 -1.37
N THR A 3 -9.91 -6.68 -1.54
CA THR A 3 -10.24 -7.72 -2.53
C THR A 3 -11.00 -7.09 -3.70
N GLY A 4 -10.51 -7.30 -4.91
CA GLY A 4 -11.19 -6.89 -6.14
C GLY A 4 -12.33 -7.82 -6.54
N ALA A 5 -13.18 -7.39 -7.47
CA ALA A 5 -14.38 -8.13 -7.91
C ALA A 5 -14.08 -9.54 -8.46
N LYS A 6 -12.89 -9.75 -9.01
CA LYS A 6 -12.43 -11.05 -9.55
C LYS A 6 -11.78 -11.96 -8.48
N GLY A 7 -11.86 -11.59 -7.20
CA GLY A 7 -11.24 -12.33 -6.09
C GLY A 7 -9.72 -12.13 -5.95
N THR A 8 -9.12 -11.23 -6.74
CA THR A 8 -7.71 -10.85 -6.56
C THR A 8 -7.55 -10.00 -5.30
N VAL A 9 -6.64 -10.37 -4.42
CA VAL A 9 -6.34 -9.63 -3.19
C VAL A 9 -5.14 -8.73 -3.42
N TYR A 10 -5.27 -7.45 -3.08
CA TYR A 10 -4.19 -6.48 -3.09
C TYR A 10 -3.75 -6.17 -1.66
N ALA A 11 -2.46 -6.30 -1.37
CA ALA A 11 -1.92 -6.12 -0.04
C ALA A 11 -0.58 -5.39 -0.08
N GLY A 12 -0.29 -4.62 0.97
CA GLY A 12 1.04 -4.05 1.17
C GLY A 12 1.96 -5.08 1.81
N ASP A 13 3.20 -5.16 1.33
CA ASP A 13 4.28 -5.95 1.92
C ASP A 13 5.20 -5.03 2.74
N TYR A 14 5.04 -5.07 4.07
CA TYR A 14 5.63 -4.08 4.98
C TYR A 14 7.15 -4.18 5.03
N GLU A 15 7.67 -5.39 4.86
CA GLU A 15 9.10 -5.66 4.96
C GLU A 15 9.84 -5.24 3.70
N ASN A 16 9.15 -5.21 2.54
CA ASN A 16 9.79 -4.98 1.25
C ASN A 16 9.38 -3.68 0.55
N ASN A 17 8.71 -2.74 1.25
CA ASN A 17 8.25 -1.47 0.65
C ASN A 17 7.53 -1.66 -0.69
N SER A 18 6.64 -2.65 -0.76
CA SER A 18 6.00 -3.06 -2.00
C SER A 18 4.50 -3.30 -1.83
N ILE A 19 3.81 -3.40 -2.96
CA ILE A 19 2.41 -3.83 -3.06
C ILE A 19 2.41 -5.14 -3.84
N ARG A 20 1.68 -6.12 -3.32
CA ARG A 20 1.49 -7.42 -3.94
C ARG A 20 0.04 -7.62 -4.37
N LYS A 21 -0.17 -8.38 -5.43
CA LYS A 21 -1.46 -8.99 -5.77
C LYS A 21 -1.38 -10.50 -5.55
N MET A 22 -2.45 -11.08 -5.04
CA MET A 22 -2.63 -12.52 -4.91
C MET A 22 -3.85 -12.92 -5.73
N LEU A 23 -3.65 -13.78 -6.72
CA LEU A 23 -4.71 -14.35 -7.53
C LEU A 23 -5.54 -15.38 -6.71
N PRO A 24 -6.78 -15.68 -7.12
CA PRO A 24 -7.61 -16.68 -6.42
C PRO A 24 -6.99 -18.08 -6.32
N ASN A 25 -6.06 -18.41 -7.22
CA ASN A 25 -5.29 -19.66 -7.20
C ASN A 25 -4.08 -19.63 -6.24
N GLY A 26 -3.90 -18.55 -5.47
CA GLY A 26 -2.83 -18.40 -4.48
C GLY A 26 -1.50 -17.87 -5.03
N ILE A 27 -1.39 -17.65 -6.34
CA ILE A 27 -0.17 -17.05 -6.93
C ILE A 27 -0.05 -15.60 -6.47
N MET A 28 1.09 -15.25 -5.88
CA MET A 28 1.43 -13.89 -5.44
C MET A 28 2.48 -13.25 -6.34
N GLU A 29 2.25 -11.99 -6.68
CA GLU A 29 3.14 -11.19 -7.51
C GLU A 29 3.34 -9.80 -6.89
N THR A 30 4.57 -9.29 -6.94
CA THR A 30 4.84 -7.88 -6.62
C THR A 30 4.43 -7.02 -7.81
N ILE A 31 3.53 -6.08 -7.58
CA ILE A 31 3.00 -5.20 -8.64
C ILE A 31 3.54 -3.77 -8.56
N ALA A 32 4.07 -3.38 -7.41
CA ALA A 32 4.78 -2.12 -7.25
C ALA A 32 5.84 -2.25 -6.16
N TYR A 33 7.01 -1.68 -6.40
CA TYR A 33 8.08 -1.52 -5.42
C TYR A 33 8.65 -0.10 -5.57
N ASP A 34 8.82 0.59 -4.46
CA ASP A 34 9.50 1.88 -4.40
C ASP A 34 9.90 2.15 -2.94
N PRO A 35 11.12 2.65 -2.65
CA PRO A 35 11.52 3.02 -1.30
C PRO A 35 10.58 4.00 -0.59
N ARG A 36 9.78 4.75 -1.34
CA ARG A 36 8.77 5.70 -0.84
C ARG A 36 7.44 5.04 -0.49
N ILE A 37 7.22 3.76 -0.82
CA ILE A 37 6.02 2.97 -0.49
C ILE A 37 6.08 2.53 0.99
N LEU A 38 6.17 3.54 1.84
CA LEU A 38 6.28 3.44 3.28
C LEU A 38 4.88 3.35 3.88
N TRP A 39 4.64 2.28 4.62
CA TRP A 39 3.45 2.14 5.45
C TRP A 39 2.13 2.38 4.70
N ARG A 40 1.81 1.47 3.76
CA ARG A 40 0.51 1.47 3.06
C ARG A 40 -0.59 1.23 4.08
N ASP A 41 -1.35 2.27 4.36
CA ASP A 41 -2.33 2.27 5.43
C ASP A 41 -3.69 1.78 4.92
N THR A 42 -4.22 2.48 3.91
CA THR A 42 -5.56 2.25 3.37
C THR A 42 -5.49 1.94 1.89
N PHE A 43 -6.32 0.98 1.45
CA PHE A 43 -6.48 0.56 0.07
C PHE A 43 -7.94 0.75 -0.35
N SER A 44 -8.17 1.24 -1.57
CA SER A 44 -9.49 1.30 -2.20
C SER A 44 -9.40 1.02 -3.69
N ILE A 45 -10.46 0.47 -4.28
CA ILE A 45 -10.56 0.26 -5.73
C ILE A 45 -11.65 1.19 -6.25
N GLY A 46 -11.30 2.04 -7.22
CA GLY A 46 -12.25 2.94 -7.86
C GLY A 46 -13.02 2.25 -9.01
N PRO A 47 -14.15 2.83 -9.44
CA PRO A 47 -14.91 2.34 -10.60
C PRO A 47 -14.15 2.49 -11.92
N ASP A 48 -13.07 3.28 -11.91
CA ASP A 48 -12.11 3.50 -13.00
C ASP A 48 -11.07 2.38 -13.15
N GLN A 49 -11.16 1.31 -12.35
CA GLN A 49 -10.20 0.20 -12.30
C GLN A 49 -8.81 0.63 -11.85
N TYR A 50 -8.74 1.62 -10.96
CA TYR A 50 -7.52 1.97 -10.25
C TYR A 50 -7.54 1.46 -8.81
N LEU A 51 -6.40 0.92 -8.38
CA LEU A 51 -6.09 0.71 -6.98
C LEU A 51 -5.48 2.00 -6.42
N TYR A 52 -6.09 2.53 -5.36
CA TYR A 52 -5.64 3.70 -4.61
C TYR A 52 -5.06 3.25 -3.27
N VAL A 53 -3.91 3.82 -2.90
CA VAL A 53 -3.17 3.45 -1.69
C VAL A 53 -2.64 4.69 -0.99
N ILE A 54 -2.98 4.86 0.29
CA ILE A 54 -2.49 5.97 1.11
C ILE A 54 -1.20 5.55 1.83
N LEU A 55 -0.16 6.37 1.70
CA LEU A 55 1.16 6.20 2.32
C LEU A 55 1.33 7.22 3.46
N THR A 56 1.02 6.81 4.69
CA THR A 56 0.93 7.73 5.85
C THR A 56 2.22 7.83 6.66
N GLN A 57 3.20 6.95 6.40
CA GLN A 57 4.42 6.83 7.19
C GLN A 57 4.14 6.67 8.70
N LEU A 58 3.05 6.00 9.08
CA LEU A 58 2.57 5.94 10.46
C LEU A 58 3.64 5.48 11.46
N HIS A 59 4.51 4.54 11.07
CA HIS A 59 5.63 4.10 11.91
C HIS A 59 6.58 5.21 12.29
N LEU A 60 6.77 6.22 11.44
CA LEU A 60 7.70 7.31 11.70
C LEU A 60 7.15 8.36 12.67
N GLN A 61 5.88 8.25 13.09
CA GLN A 61 5.28 9.22 13.98
C GLN A 61 5.85 9.15 15.41
N ALA A 62 5.80 10.27 16.11
CA ALA A 62 6.32 10.46 17.46
C ALA A 62 5.92 9.38 18.49
N ARG A 63 4.69 8.85 18.35
CA ARG A 63 4.17 7.78 19.24
C ARG A 63 4.96 6.46 19.15
N PHE A 64 5.72 6.26 18.08
CA PHE A 64 6.56 5.07 17.86
C PHE A 64 8.07 5.38 17.93
N HIS A 65 8.46 6.63 18.14
CA HIS A 65 9.85 7.08 18.12
C HIS A 65 10.20 7.98 19.31
N SER A 66 9.90 7.52 20.53
CA SER A 66 10.29 8.22 21.78
C SER A 66 9.88 9.71 21.81
N ARG A 67 8.68 10.02 21.30
CA ARG A 67 8.11 11.37 21.16
C ARG A 67 8.76 12.27 20.09
N LYS A 68 9.62 11.74 19.22
CA LYS A 68 10.19 12.45 18.07
C LYS A 68 9.50 12.03 16.78
N ASP A 69 8.90 12.98 16.06
CA ASP A 69 8.34 12.71 14.73
C ASP A 69 9.46 12.65 13.68
N LEU A 70 9.55 11.53 12.97
CA LEU A 70 10.50 11.28 11.90
C LEU A 70 9.84 11.31 10.52
N GLY A 71 8.52 11.48 10.45
CA GLY A 71 7.77 11.51 9.20
C GLY A 71 8.13 12.71 8.34
N GLN A 72 8.13 12.52 7.02
CA GLN A 72 8.41 13.57 6.05
C GLN A 72 7.16 13.88 5.22
N LYS A 73 6.75 15.14 5.24
CA LYS A 73 5.64 15.65 4.42
C LYS A 73 6.17 16.07 3.03
N PRO A 74 5.34 16.00 1.98
CA PRO A 74 3.94 15.55 1.98
C PRO A 74 3.80 14.02 2.08
N TYR A 75 2.69 13.57 2.68
CA TYR A 75 2.25 12.17 2.54
C TYR A 75 1.71 11.94 1.13
N SER A 76 1.65 10.68 0.71
CA SER A 76 1.39 10.34 -0.69
C SER A 76 0.13 9.50 -0.87
N LEU A 77 -0.62 9.81 -1.91
CA LEU A 77 -1.63 8.92 -2.50
C LEU A 77 -1.01 8.31 -3.75
N LEU A 78 -0.88 6.99 -3.77
CA LEU A 78 -0.51 6.24 -4.96
C LEU A 78 -1.77 5.75 -5.65
N HIS A 79 -1.80 5.80 -6.98
CA HIS A 79 -2.82 5.12 -7.76
C HIS A 79 -2.15 4.32 -8.89
N MET A 80 -2.67 3.14 -9.16
CA MET A 80 -2.17 2.29 -10.26
C MET A 80 -3.34 1.56 -10.91
N LYS A 81 -3.28 1.42 -12.24
CA LYS A 81 -4.29 0.67 -12.99
C LYS A 81 -4.18 -0.81 -12.65
N ILE A 82 -5.32 -1.47 -12.51
CA ILE A 82 -5.42 -2.91 -12.23
C ILE A 82 -6.31 -3.60 -13.27
N ASP A 83 -6.14 -4.91 -13.41
CA ASP A 83 -6.76 -5.75 -14.46
C ASP A 83 -8.15 -6.31 -14.11
#